data_AF-K2G239-F1
#
_entry.id   AF-K2G239-F1
#
_cell.length_a   1.000
_cell.length_b   1.000
_cell.length_c   1.000
_cell.angle_alpha   90.00
_cell.angle_beta   90.00
_cell.angle_gamma   90.00
#
_symmetry.space_group_name_H-M   'P 1'
#
loop_
_entity.id
_entity.type
_entity.pdbx_description
1 polymer ?
#
loop_
_entity_poly.entity_id
_entity_poly.type
_entity_poly.pdbx_seq_one_letter_code
_entity_poly.pdbx_strand_id
1 'polypeptide(L)'
;MSTQKNKTNLPFPCKQADTMPNNALCSKYSIRPRLTLKGFTLVELIVVIVILAILATVAFLSFSSQSSSARDSTRLADMSNITKWLSVFNAMAWSYPKPDKSISITASGITIWYQWYAGSNLLNMIKISDWWKDPLDNATYTYSTNANQSKLQILGFLEDGNNIGLSLNPLKWDEAKAEPNSYSWRYIITRWDRLGVILNGWNMVPAQSFWANIDVVATAEDYIVQFTNSEKISGSWQVLKSMRSWWDLAYWLVWYWSFDEWNWSVAFDSSSKWNNWTLLWGASWTWWKVWGAIYFDWADDIVSINNSTSLNPWNWNEESVSFYVKRLTFNSWDSMVSFYWTGTYIHRFEEGATDNKLVLYLNNGANNINLYYNNFLSNEYYNFIITRRNNDMAKLYVNWKLVDSKQIWTLFSDSDWSWYVWWRKTGIAEATNSIIDEVRIYNRVLTASEVSSLYNSSK
;
A
#
# COMPACT_ATOMS: atom_id res chain seq x y z
N MET A 1 -59.49 -12.13 10.31
CA MET A 1 -58.92 -11.27 11.36
C MET A 1 -59.07 -9.82 10.94
N SER A 2 -59.51 -8.96 11.87
CA SER A 2 -59.61 -7.48 11.82
C SER A 2 -59.48 -6.76 10.46
N THR A 3 -60.58 -6.20 9.98
CA THR A 3 -60.62 -5.13 8.96
C THR A 3 -61.09 -3.79 9.57
N GLN A 4 -60.14 -2.87 9.75
CA GLN A 4 -60.33 -1.42 9.97
C GLN A 4 -59.02 -0.74 9.51
N LYS A 5 -58.98 0.47 8.96
CA LYS A 5 -59.95 1.55 8.68
C LYS A 5 -59.43 2.28 7.44
N ASN A 6 -60.29 2.98 6.69
CA ASN A 6 -59.80 3.96 5.70
C ASN A 6 -60.49 5.32 5.85
N LYS A 7 -59.75 6.38 5.51
CA LYS A 7 -60.09 7.79 5.77
C LYS A 7 -61.12 8.34 4.76
N THR A 8 -61.92 9.31 5.18
CA THR A 8 -62.49 10.34 4.29
C THR A 8 -62.46 11.71 4.97
N ASN A 9 -62.13 12.75 4.20
CA ASN A 9 -62.08 14.15 4.61
C ASN A 9 -63.22 14.92 3.95
N LEU A 10 -63.94 15.75 4.73
CA LEU A 10 -64.55 17.05 4.33
C LEU A 10 -65.69 17.02 3.26
N PRO A 11 -66.55 18.06 3.12
CA PRO A 11 -66.37 19.47 3.53
C PRO A 11 -67.52 20.17 4.30
N PHE A 12 -67.25 21.45 4.62
CA PHE A 12 -68.11 22.54 5.15
C PHE A 12 -69.39 22.82 4.28
N PRO A 13 -70.39 23.66 4.69
CA PRO A 13 -70.31 24.78 5.66
C PRO A 13 -71.55 25.08 6.57
N CYS A 14 -71.37 26.13 7.40
CA CYS A 14 -72.35 27.06 8.00
C CYS A 14 -73.79 26.65 8.34
N LYS A 15 -74.18 26.90 9.61
CA LYS A 15 -75.52 27.42 9.94
C LYS A 15 -75.45 28.49 11.04
N GLN A 16 -76.29 29.50 10.91
CA GLN A 16 -76.39 30.65 11.80
C GLN A 16 -77.56 30.46 12.78
N ALA A 17 -77.49 31.20 13.90
CA ALA A 17 -78.51 31.49 14.92
C ALA A 17 -79.91 30.82 14.84
N ASP A 18 -80.35 30.27 15.97
CA ASP A 18 -81.76 30.23 16.36
C ASP A 18 -81.92 30.57 17.85
N THR A 19 -83.06 31.16 18.19
CA THR A 19 -83.36 31.90 19.43
C THR A 19 -83.90 31.04 20.58
N MET A 20 -83.59 31.38 21.85
CA MET A 20 -84.49 31.12 22.99
C MET A 20 -84.46 32.25 24.04
N PRO A 21 -85.57 32.53 24.77
CA PRO A 21 -85.72 33.74 25.58
C PRO A 21 -85.53 33.55 27.10
N ASN A 22 -85.00 34.60 27.73
CA ASN A 22 -85.23 35.16 29.07
C ASN A 22 -85.55 34.29 30.31
N ASN A 23 -84.88 34.69 31.41
CA ASN A 23 -85.25 34.60 32.83
C ASN A 23 -84.90 33.33 33.64
N ALA A 24 -83.70 33.35 34.24
CA ALA A 24 -83.53 33.15 35.69
C ALA A 24 -82.19 33.72 36.18
N LEU A 25 -82.21 34.84 36.90
CA LEU A 25 -81.03 35.38 37.60
C LEU A 25 -80.76 34.56 38.87
N CYS A 26 -79.62 33.85 38.92
CA CYS A 26 -79.08 33.33 40.17
C CYS A 26 -77.55 33.15 40.08
N SER A 27 -76.81 34.26 40.12
CA SER A 27 -75.34 34.22 40.12
C SER A 27 -74.82 33.76 41.50
N LYS A 28 -74.66 32.45 41.68
CA LYS A 28 -73.81 31.91 42.75
C LYS A 28 -72.36 32.34 42.50
N TYR A 29 -71.95 33.45 43.11
CA TYR A 29 -70.54 33.81 43.22
C TYR A 29 -69.83 32.79 44.12
N SER A 30 -69.34 31.71 43.51
CA SER A 30 -68.37 30.82 44.12
C SER A 30 -67.07 31.57 44.31
N ILE A 31 -66.82 32.02 45.55
CA ILE A 31 -65.52 32.56 45.94
C ILE A 31 -64.53 31.40 45.90
N ARG A 32 -63.86 31.23 44.77
CA ARG A 32 -62.72 30.30 44.68
C ARG A 32 -61.58 30.86 45.54
N PRO A 33 -60.94 30.06 46.40
CA PRO A 33 -59.79 30.53 47.15
C PRO A 33 -58.70 30.99 46.17
N ARG A 34 -58.17 32.19 46.42
CA ARG A 34 -57.11 32.78 45.60
C ARG A 34 -55.84 31.97 45.81
N LEU A 35 -55.59 30.99 44.94
CA LEU A 35 -54.32 30.27 44.87
C LEU A 35 -53.21 31.30 44.79
N THR A 36 -52.41 31.40 45.85
CA THR A 36 -51.20 32.19 45.87
C THR A 36 -50.22 31.54 44.90
N LEU A 37 -50.17 32.09 43.69
CA LEU A 37 -49.11 31.80 42.72
C LEU A 37 -47.79 32.18 43.39
N LYS A 38 -47.11 31.18 43.95
CA LYS A 38 -45.72 31.29 44.39
C LYS A 38 -44.89 31.51 43.14
N GLY A 39 -44.69 32.77 42.78
CA GLY A 39 -43.79 33.15 41.69
C GLY A 39 -42.36 32.77 42.08
N PHE A 40 -41.65 32.17 41.14
CA PHE A 40 -40.21 31.90 41.29
C PHE A 40 -39.48 33.23 41.52
N THR A 41 -38.53 33.23 42.44
CA THR A 41 -37.63 34.36 42.62
C THR A 41 -36.74 34.52 41.39
N LEU A 42 -36.29 35.75 41.14
CA LEU A 42 -35.39 36.05 40.03
C LEU A 42 -34.07 35.27 40.13
N VAL A 43 -33.63 34.94 41.35
CA VAL A 43 -32.45 34.10 41.61
C VAL A 43 -32.70 32.64 41.22
N GLU A 44 -33.84 32.04 41.60
CA GLU A 44 -34.18 30.66 41.21
C GLU A 44 -34.27 30.50 39.69
N LEU A 45 -34.86 31.48 38.99
CA LEU A 45 -34.93 31.47 37.52
C LEU A 45 -33.53 31.49 36.89
N ILE A 46 -32.63 32.36 37.39
CA ILE A 46 -31.26 32.47 36.90
C ILE A 46 -30.47 31.18 37.16
N VAL A 47 -30.59 30.58 38.34
CA VAL A 47 -29.92 29.31 38.65
C VAL A 47 -30.38 28.19 37.71
N VAL A 48 -31.69 28.09 37.43
CA VAL A 48 -32.23 27.06 36.52
C VAL A 48 -31.71 27.25 35.09
N ILE A 49 -31.73 28.46 34.52
CA ILE A 49 -31.22 28.67 33.15
C ILE A 49 -29.70 28.46 33.06
N VAL A 50 -28.93 28.77 34.11
CA VAL A 50 -27.49 28.49 34.18
C VAL A 50 -27.22 26.99 34.21
N ILE A 51 -27.93 26.23 35.06
CA ILE A 51 -27.81 24.77 35.10
C ILE A 51 -28.21 24.15 33.75
N LEU A 52 -29.31 24.59 33.14
CA LEU A 52 -29.73 24.10 31.83
C LEU A 52 -28.72 24.44 30.73
N ALA A 53 -28.09 25.62 30.74
CA ALA A 53 -27.04 25.99 29.80
C ALA A 53 -25.79 25.09 29.95
N ILE A 54 -25.37 24.80 31.19
CA ILE A 54 -24.23 23.90 31.47
C ILE A 54 -24.56 22.46 31.06
N LEU A 55 -25.76 21.96 31.36
CA LEU A 55 -26.18 20.62 30.96
C LEU A 55 -26.30 20.51 29.43
N ALA A 56 -26.81 21.54 28.75
CA ALA A 56 -26.94 21.56 27.30
C ALA A 56 -25.58 21.53 26.59
N THR A 57 -24.57 22.28 27.07
CA THR A 57 -23.23 22.26 26.46
C THR A 57 -22.54 20.91 26.64
N VAL A 58 -22.60 20.31 27.83
CA VAL A 58 -22.04 18.97 28.09
C VAL A 58 -22.75 17.89 27.27
N ALA A 59 -24.09 17.93 27.20
CA ALA A 59 -24.88 16.98 26.42
C ALA A 59 -24.61 17.11 24.91
N PHE A 60 -24.46 18.35 24.40
CA PHE A 60 -24.15 18.60 22.99
C PHE A 60 -22.76 18.07 22.60
N LEU A 61 -21.74 18.30 23.43
CA LEU A 61 -20.39 17.77 23.20
C LEU A 61 -20.37 16.23 23.19
N SER A 62 -21.06 15.60 24.14
CA SER A 62 -21.20 14.13 24.20
C SER A 62 -21.94 13.57 22.98
N PHE A 63 -23.08 14.15 22.62
CA PHE A 63 -23.88 13.71 21.48
C PHE A 63 -23.18 13.93 20.14
N SER A 64 -22.38 15.00 20.00
CA SER A 64 -21.59 15.27 18.80
C SER A 64 -20.56 14.16 18.52
N SER A 65 -19.80 13.74 19.54
CA SER A 65 -18.82 12.64 19.43
C SER A 65 -19.49 11.27 19.20
N GLN A 66 -20.62 11.00 19.86
CA GLN A 66 -21.36 9.75 19.58
C GLN A 66 -21.91 9.73 18.15
N SER A 67 -22.28 10.89 17.60
CA SER A 67 -22.81 11.02 16.23
C SER A 67 -21.73 10.84 15.16
N SER A 68 -20.52 11.37 15.36
CA SER A 68 -19.40 11.12 14.43
C SER A 68 -18.99 9.65 14.43
N SER A 69 -18.86 9.03 15.60
CA SER A 69 -18.54 7.60 15.75
C SER A 69 -19.56 6.68 15.07
N ALA A 70 -20.86 7.02 15.14
CA ALA A 70 -21.92 6.32 14.42
C ALA A 70 -21.81 6.47 12.90
N ARG A 71 -21.57 7.69 12.38
CA ARG A 71 -21.37 7.93 10.95
C ARG A 71 -20.12 7.24 10.41
N ASP A 72 -19.03 7.24 11.17
CA ASP A 72 -17.79 6.52 10.83
C ASP A 72 -18.00 5.00 10.80
N SER A 73 -18.81 4.46 11.70
CA SER A 73 -19.20 3.03 11.65
C SER A 73 -19.95 2.70 10.35
N THR A 74 -20.83 3.59 9.89
CA THR A 74 -21.46 3.49 8.57
C THR A 74 -20.43 3.58 7.45
N ARG A 75 -19.52 4.57 7.44
CA ARG A 75 -18.46 4.69 6.42
C ARG A 75 -17.61 3.42 6.29
N LEU A 76 -17.22 2.84 7.41
CA LEU A 76 -16.43 1.60 7.44
C LEU A 76 -17.23 0.39 6.92
N ALA A 77 -18.51 0.29 7.26
CA ALA A 77 -19.40 -0.73 6.72
C ALA A 77 -19.61 -0.54 5.20
N ASP A 78 -19.73 0.70 4.73
CA ASP A 78 -19.91 1.02 3.32
C ASP A 78 -18.70 0.61 2.48
N MET A 79 -17.52 1.09 2.87
CA MET A 79 -16.25 0.71 2.22
C MET A 79 -16.02 -0.80 2.25
N SER A 80 -16.44 -1.47 3.33
CA SER A 80 -16.38 -2.94 3.45
C SER A 80 -17.24 -3.61 2.38
N ASN A 81 -18.49 -3.17 2.23
CA ASN A 81 -19.44 -3.80 1.33
C ASN A 81 -19.19 -3.45 -0.14
N ILE A 82 -18.82 -2.20 -0.45
CA ILE A 82 -18.40 -1.78 -1.81
C ILE A 82 -17.32 -2.72 -2.33
N THR A 83 -16.31 -3.05 -1.52
CA THR A 83 -15.24 -3.93 -2.01
C THR A 83 -15.57 -5.41 -2.01
N LYS A 84 -16.41 -5.93 -1.10
CA LYS A 84 -16.91 -7.31 -1.23
C LYS A 84 -17.53 -7.52 -2.62
N TRP A 85 -18.31 -6.55 -3.10
CA TRP A 85 -18.91 -6.61 -4.44
C TRP A 85 -17.91 -6.32 -5.57
N LEU A 86 -16.88 -5.49 -5.38
CA LEU A 86 -15.76 -5.38 -6.34
C LEU A 86 -14.97 -6.70 -6.46
N SER A 87 -14.73 -7.42 -5.36
CA SER A 87 -14.07 -8.73 -5.36
C SER A 87 -14.95 -9.80 -6.00
N VAL A 88 -16.26 -9.78 -5.77
CA VAL A 88 -17.23 -10.64 -6.50
C VAL A 88 -17.23 -10.31 -7.99
N PHE A 89 -17.18 -9.02 -8.37
CA PHE A 89 -17.07 -8.62 -9.77
C PHE A 89 -15.78 -9.14 -10.40
N ASN A 90 -14.63 -9.00 -9.74
CA ASN A 90 -13.34 -9.51 -10.23
C ASN A 90 -13.37 -11.04 -10.37
N ALA A 91 -13.92 -11.78 -9.40
CA ALA A 91 -14.07 -13.23 -9.51
C ALA A 91 -14.93 -13.69 -10.71
N MET A 92 -15.80 -12.83 -11.25
CA MET A 92 -16.59 -13.11 -12.47
C MET A 92 -15.95 -12.56 -13.76
N ALA A 93 -15.30 -11.40 -13.70
CA ALA A 93 -14.81 -10.64 -14.85
C ALA A 93 -13.27 -10.68 -15.02
N TRP A 94 -12.57 -11.41 -14.15
CA TRP A 94 -11.11 -11.52 -14.04
C TRP A 94 -10.37 -10.17 -13.94
N SER A 95 -11.09 -9.11 -13.58
CA SER A 95 -10.60 -7.74 -13.49
C SER A 95 -11.54 -6.89 -12.62
N TYR A 96 -10.98 -5.92 -11.92
CA TYR A 96 -11.75 -4.87 -11.24
C TYR A 96 -12.27 -3.86 -12.27
N PRO A 97 -13.45 -3.25 -12.06
CA PRO A 97 -13.97 -2.27 -12.99
C PRO A 97 -13.10 -1.00 -13.01
N LYS A 98 -12.98 -0.34 -14.17
CA LYS A 98 -12.39 1.02 -14.19
C LYS A 98 -13.33 2.03 -13.50
N PRO A 99 -12.77 3.07 -12.86
CA PRO A 99 -13.57 4.16 -12.31
C PRO A 99 -14.31 4.95 -13.40
N ASP A 100 -15.57 5.34 -13.16
CA ASP A 100 -16.53 5.90 -14.14
C ASP A 100 -15.98 6.96 -15.11
N LYS A 101 -15.22 7.93 -14.56
CA LYS A 101 -14.62 9.03 -15.32
C LYS A 101 -13.13 9.15 -14.98
N SER A 102 -12.45 8.00 -14.88
CA SER A 102 -11.07 7.91 -14.41
C SER A 102 -10.13 8.96 -14.99
N ILE A 103 -9.45 9.68 -14.12
CA ILE A 103 -8.16 10.28 -14.50
C ILE A 103 -7.11 9.16 -14.55
N SER A 104 -6.22 9.22 -15.53
CA SER A 104 -5.04 8.37 -15.58
C SER A 104 -3.93 9.02 -14.75
N ILE A 105 -3.37 8.26 -13.81
CA ILE A 105 -2.12 8.60 -13.15
C ILE A 105 -0.99 7.95 -13.96
N THR A 106 -0.12 8.77 -14.55
CA THR A 106 0.99 8.33 -15.38
C THR A 106 2.34 8.66 -14.75
N ALA A 107 3.40 7.98 -15.19
CA ALA A 107 4.78 8.42 -15.02
C ALA A 107 5.46 8.40 -16.39
N SER A 108 5.96 9.54 -16.85
CA SER A 108 6.59 9.67 -18.18
C SER A 108 5.70 9.16 -19.32
N GLY A 109 4.39 9.40 -19.23
CA GLY A 109 3.38 8.95 -20.20
C GLY A 109 2.88 7.51 -20.02
N ILE A 110 3.52 6.69 -19.18
CA ILE A 110 3.07 5.31 -18.90
C ILE A 110 2.00 5.35 -17.81
N THR A 111 0.81 4.77 -18.08
CA THR A 111 -0.26 4.68 -17.07
C THR A 111 0.12 3.69 -15.97
N ILE A 112 0.03 4.12 -14.73
CA ILE A 112 0.31 3.32 -13.54
C ILE A 112 -1.00 2.83 -12.92
N TRP A 113 -1.94 3.75 -12.68
CA TRP A 113 -3.28 3.45 -12.18
C TRP A 113 -4.32 4.46 -12.65
N TYR A 114 -5.58 4.09 -12.48
CA TYR A 114 -6.75 4.90 -12.76
C TYR A 114 -7.38 5.32 -11.42
N GLN A 115 -7.81 6.57 -11.31
CA GLN A 115 -8.41 7.10 -10.08
C GLN A 115 -9.69 7.90 -10.40
N TRP A 116 -10.76 7.66 -9.65
CA TRP A 116 -11.96 8.51 -9.61
C TRP A 116 -12.72 8.28 -8.30
N TYR A 117 -13.93 8.80 -8.21
CA TYR A 117 -14.91 8.38 -7.22
C TYR A 117 -15.53 7.02 -7.58
N ALA A 118 -15.92 6.25 -6.56
CA ALA A 118 -16.86 5.12 -6.67
C ALA A 118 -18.26 5.67 -7.00
N GLY A 119 -18.45 6.07 -8.26
CA GLY A 119 -19.66 6.70 -8.76
C GLY A 119 -20.79 5.71 -9.06
N SER A 120 -21.96 6.26 -9.40
CA SER A 120 -23.17 5.50 -9.70
C SER A 120 -22.97 4.38 -10.72
N ASN A 121 -22.18 4.58 -11.79
CA ASN A 121 -22.08 3.53 -12.81
C ASN A 121 -21.26 2.34 -12.29
N LEU A 122 -20.18 2.61 -11.55
CA LEU A 122 -19.39 1.59 -10.85
C LEU A 122 -20.24 0.86 -9.80
N LEU A 123 -21.01 1.58 -8.98
CA LEU A 123 -21.89 0.96 -7.97
C LEU A 123 -22.95 0.05 -8.62
N ASN A 124 -23.64 0.52 -9.67
CA ASN A 124 -24.61 -0.26 -10.42
C ASN A 124 -23.99 -1.47 -11.16
N MET A 125 -22.74 -1.35 -11.60
CA MET A 125 -21.97 -2.44 -12.22
C MET A 125 -21.67 -3.54 -11.20
N ILE A 126 -21.28 -3.19 -9.97
CA ILE A 126 -21.08 -4.14 -8.85
C ILE A 126 -22.37 -4.51 -8.10
N LYS A 127 -23.55 -4.12 -8.62
CA LYS A 127 -24.89 -4.43 -8.05
C LYS A 127 -25.17 -3.84 -6.66
N ILE A 128 -24.47 -2.76 -6.31
CA ILE A 128 -24.78 -1.90 -5.17
C ILE A 128 -25.60 -0.69 -5.67
N SER A 129 -26.40 -0.11 -4.78
CA SER A 129 -27.24 1.08 -5.06
C SER A 129 -26.52 2.39 -4.70
N ASP A 130 -26.97 3.52 -5.24
CA ASP A 130 -26.22 4.80 -5.18
C ASP A 130 -26.24 5.54 -3.82
N TRP A 131 -26.75 4.91 -2.75
CA TRP A 131 -26.86 5.52 -1.41
C TRP A 131 -25.62 5.32 -0.51
N TRP A 132 -24.64 4.54 -0.96
CA TRP A 132 -23.46 4.16 -0.20
C TRP A 132 -22.40 5.28 -0.28
N LYS A 133 -22.62 6.32 0.53
CA LYS A 133 -21.92 7.62 0.51
C LYS A 133 -21.66 8.10 1.94
N ASP A 134 -20.72 9.02 2.07
CA ASP A 134 -20.38 9.64 3.35
C ASP A 134 -21.63 10.23 4.04
N PRO A 135 -22.00 9.79 5.25
CA PRO A 135 -23.26 10.21 5.88
C PRO A 135 -23.34 11.67 6.34
N LEU A 136 -22.24 12.44 6.27
CA LEU A 136 -22.20 13.84 6.69
C LEU A 136 -22.39 14.81 5.52
N ASP A 137 -21.76 14.54 4.38
CA ASP A 137 -21.75 15.44 3.21
C ASP A 137 -22.22 14.77 1.90
N ASN A 138 -22.61 13.49 1.95
CA ASN A 138 -23.02 12.70 0.80
C ASN A 138 -21.92 12.55 -0.27
N ALA A 139 -20.65 12.70 0.10
CA ALA A 139 -19.51 12.47 -0.78
C ALA A 139 -19.37 10.99 -1.15
N THR A 140 -18.86 10.73 -2.35
CA THR A 140 -18.54 9.37 -2.81
C THR A 140 -17.11 9.01 -2.41
N TYR A 141 -16.89 7.76 -2.00
CA TYR A 141 -15.54 7.27 -1.67
C TYR A 141 -14.62 7.34 -2.90
N THR A 142 -13.33 7.58 -2.67
CA THR A 142 -12.32 7.55 -3.76
C THR A 142 -11.94 6.12 -4.04
N TYR A 143 -11.89 5.76 -5.32
CA TYR A 143 -11.58 4.43 -5.82
C TYR A 143 -10.45 4.51 -6.84
N SER A 144 -9.48 3.61 -6.69
CA SER A 144 -8.34 3.48 -7.58
C SER A 144 -8.12 2.01 -7.97
N THR A 145 -7.65 1.78 -9.19
CA THR A 145 -7.27 0.44 -9.67
C THR A 145 -6.06 0.55 -10.60
N ASN A 146 -5.13 -0.40 -10.51
CA ASN A 146 -3.90 -0.37 -11.31
C ASN A 146 -4.20 -0.47 -12.82
N ALA A 147 -3.20 -0.16 -13.65
CA ALA A 147 -3.34 -0.20 -15.11
C ALA A 147 -3.91 -1.53 -15.64
N ASN A 148 -3.54 -2.65 -15.00
CA ASN A 148 -3.96 -4.02 -15.34
C ASN A 148 -5.27 -4.45 -14.67
N GLN A 149 -5.93 -3.57 -13.88
CA GLN A 149 -7.19 -3.85 -13.18
C GLN A 149 -7.15 -5.09 -12.24
N SER A 150 -5.98 -5.49 -11.75
CA SER A 150 -5.77 -6.62 -10.85
C SER A 150 -5.68 -6.26 -9.36
N LYS A 151 -5.48 -4.97 -9.03
CA LYS A 151 -5.44 -4.43 -7.66
C LYS A 151 -6.38 -3.24 -7.53
N LEU A 152 -6.94 -3.02 -6.33
CA LEU A 152 -7.76 -1.86 -6.02
C LEU A 152 -7.47 -1.27 -4.64
N GLN A 153 -7.64 0.04 -4.51
CA GLN A 153 -7.65 0.71 -3.22
C GLN A 153 -8.81 1.70 -3.12
N ILE A 154 -9.53 1.65 -1.99
CA ILE A 154 -10.55 2.64 -1.64
C ILE A 154 -10.02 3.53 -0.53
N LEU A 155 -10.23 4.84 -0.69
CA LEU A 155 -9.97 5.87 0.30
C LEU A 155 -11.26 6.58 0.70
N GLY A 156 -11.46 6.72 2.00
CA GLY A 156 -12.52 7.50 2.64
C GLY A 156 -11.94 8.41 3.72
N PHE A 157 -12.80 9.22 4.33
CA PHE A 157 -12.44 10.22 5.31
C PHE A 157 -13.35 10.08 6.54
N LEU A 158 -12.77 9.74 7.70
CA LEU A 158 -13.48 9.57 8.97
C LEU A 158 -13.51 10.87 9.78
N GLU A 159 -14.52 11.05 10.61
CA GLU A 159 -14.64 12.21 11.49
C GLU A 159 -13.86 12.07 12.80
N ASP A 160 -13.67 10.84 13.29
CA ASP A 160 -12.98 10.53 14.54
C ASP A 160 -11.89 9.45 14.34
N GLY A 161 -10.63 9.85 14.52
CA GLY A 161 -9.45 8.97 14.42
C GLY A 161 -9.35 7.95 15.56
N ASN A 162 -10.09 8.16 16.66
CA ASN A 162 -10.16 7.29 17.82
C ASN A 162 -11.41 6.39 17.81
N ASN A 163 -12.08 6.23 16.66
CA ASN A 163 -13.22 5.33 16.56
C ASN A 163 -12.87 3.93 17.11
N ILE A 164 -13.75 3.38 17.95
CA ILE A 164 -13.51 2.12 18.68
C ILE A 164 -13.23 0.95 17.71
N GLY A 165 -13.76 0.99 16.48
CA GLY A 165 -13.45 0.04 15.41
C GLY A 165 -12.03 0.10 14.83
N LEU A 166 -11.22 1.09 15.22
CA LEU A 166 -9.78 1.21 14.96
C LEU A 166 -8.92 0.92 16.20
N SER A 167 -9.54 0.85 17.38
CA SER A 167 -8.87 0.89 18.69
C SER A 167 -8.41 -0.49 19.20
N LEU A 168 -7.46 -1.11 18.49
CA LEU A 168 -6.60 -2.18 19.03
C LEU A 168 -5.10 -1.84 18.95
N ASN A 169 -4.75 -0.55 18.94
CA ASN A 169 -3.39 -0.09 19.20
C ASN A 169 -3.39 1.11 20.18
N PRO A 170 -2.96 0.94 21.44
CA PRO A 170 -3.06 1.96 22.48
C PRO A 170 -1.98 3.06 22.41
N LEU A 171 -1.20 3.14 21.32
CA LEU A 171 -0.07 4.06 21.16
C LEU A 171 -0.15 4.86 19.86
N LYS A 172 -1.13 5.78 19.77
CA LYS A 172 -1.20 6.78 18.70
C LYS A 172 -0.90 8.17 19.27
N TRP A 173 0.13 8.81 18.72
CA TRP A 173 0.41 10.23 18.86
C TRP A 173 0.60 10.81 17.45
N ASP A 174 0.38 12.12 17.30
CA ASP A 174 0.49 12.93 16.07
C ASP A 174 -0.59 12.72 14.98
N GLU A 175 -1.70 13.45 15.13
CA GLU A 175 -2.63 13.75 14.01
C GLU A 175 -2.94 15.26 13.96
N ALA A 176 -2.75 15.86 12.77
CA ALA A 176 -2.80 17.30 12.55
C ALA A 176 -4.23 17.85 12.40
N LYS A 177 -4.41 19.18 12.51
CA LYS A 177 -5.72 19.87 12.49
C LYS A 177 -5.75 21.05 11.49
N ALA A 178 -6.81 21.17 10.67
CA ALA A 178 -7.32 22.33 9.90
C ALA A 178 -8.32 21.83 8.83
N GLU A 179 -9.23 22.54 8.17
CA GLU A 179 -10.08 23.72 8.47
C GLU A 179 -11.30 23.67 7.51
N PRO A 180 -12.38 24.48 7.64
CA PRO A 180 -13.73 24.13 7.17
C PRO A 180 -13.94 23.71 5.71
N ASN A 181 -13.10 24.16 4.77
CA ASN A 181 -13.23 23.88 3.33
C ASN A 181 -12.26 22.80 2.80
N SER A 182 -11.58 22.08 3.69
CA SER A 182 -10.57 21.07 3.36
C SER A 182 -10.97 19.69 3.91
N TYR A 183 -10.57 18.58 3.30
CA TYR A 183 -10.71 17.25 3.94
C TYR A 183 -9.68 17.02 5.07
N SER A 184 -8.75 17.97 5.27
CA SER A 184 -7.67 17.91 6.29
C SER A 184 -8.14 17.77 7.75
N TRP A 185 -9.40 18.02 8.08
CA TRP A 185 -9.95 17.79 9.42
C TRP A 185 -10.52 16.38 9.63
N ARG A 186 -10.53 15.57 8.57
CA ARG A 186 -10.91 14.16 8.61
C ARG A 186 -9.71 13.24 8.54
N TYR A 187 -9.83 12.09 9.18
CA TYR A 187 -8.81 11.06 9.24
C TYR A 187 -8.91 10.18 8.00
N ILE A 188 -7.83 10.10 7.22
CA ILE A 188 -7.82 9.23 6.04
C ILE A 188 -7.93 7.78 6.49
N ILE A 189 -8.89 7.07 5.88
CA ILE A 189 -8.97 5.63 5.97
C ILE A 189 -8.83 5.02 4.57
N THR A 190 -7.91 4.06 4.47
CA THR A 190 -7.68 3.25 3.27
C THR A 190 -8.02 1.80 3.56
N ARG A 191 -8.40 1.08 2.51
CA ARG A 191 -8.67 -0.36 2.56
C ARG A 191 -8.19 -1.05 1.29
N TRP A 192 -7.92 -2.35 1.43
CA TRP A 192 -7.58 -3.31 0.36
C TRP A 192 -6.12 -3.24 -0.07
N ASP A 193 -5.80 -3.12 -1.36
CA ASP A 193 -4.41 -3.15 -1.81
C ASP A 193 -3.65 -1.86 -1.47
N ARG A 194 -2.33 -1.98 -1.37
CA ARG A 194 -1.38 -0.87 -1.23
C ARG A 194 -0.99 -0.35 -2.63
N LEU A 195 -1.93 0.33 -3.29
CA LEU A 195 -1.79 0.83 -4.67
C LEU A 195 -1.29 2.27 -4.74
N GLY A 196 -1.73 3.13 -3.81
CA GLY A 196 -1.54 4.57 -3.83
C GLY A 196 -2.81 5.31 -4.29
N VAL A 197 -3.24 6.30 -3.51
CA VAL A 197 -4.27 7.29 -3.91
C VAL A 197 -3.66 8.68 -3.88
N ILE A 198 -3.78 9.43 -4.97
CA ILE A 198 -3.26 10.81 -5.06
C ILE A 198 -4.26 11.79 -4.49
N LEU A 199 -3.80 12.57 -3.51
CA LEU A 199 -4.48 13.72 -2.92
C LEU A 199 -3.66 14.98 -3.20
N ASN A 200 -4.30 16.14 -3.32
CA ASN A 200 -3.60 17.42 -3.38
C ASN A 200 -2.80 17.67 -2.09
N GLY A 201 -1.57 18.18 -2.21
CA GLY A 201 -0.63 18.32 -1.10
C GLY A 201 -1.04 19.29 0.01
N TRP A 202 -1.91 20.25 -0.31
CA TRP A 202 -2.27 21.35 0.58
C TRP A 202 -3.60 21.14 1.32
N ASN A 203 -4.59 20.54 0.65
CA ASN A 203 -5.94 20.37 1.18
C ASN A 203 -6.41 18.90 1.27
N MET A 204 -5.55 17.95 0.90
CA MET A 204 -5.83 16.51 0.93
C MET A 204 -7.08 16.10 0.12
N VAL A 205 -7.61 16.97 -0.74
CA VAL A 205 -8.73 16.66 -1.62
C VAL A 205 -8.24 15.64 -2.66
N PRO A 206 -9.00 14.56 -2.93
CA PRO A 206 -8.64 13.60 -3.97
C PRO A 206 -8.39 14.28 -5.31
N ALA A 207 -7.24 13.98 -5.93
CA ALA A 207 -6.75 14.75 -7.07
C ALA A 207 -7.65 14.66 -8.31
N GLN A 208 -8.53 13.65 -8.38
CA GLN A 208 -9.56 13.55 -9.42
C GLN A 208 -10.56 14.72 -9.42
N SER A 209 -10.71 15.45 -8.31
CA SER A 209 -11.56 16.65 -8.22
C SER A 209 -11.20 17.75 -9.22
N PHE A 210 -9.96 17.77 -9.72
CA PHE A 210 -9.47 18.75 -10.70
C PHE A 210 -9.66 18.31 -12.17
N TRP A 211 -10.24 17.12 -12.43
CA TRP A 211 -10.57 16.62 -13.78
C TRP A 211 -9.40 16.54 -14.78
N ALA A 212 -8.16 16.49 -14.29
CA ALA A 212 -6.95 16.39 -15.12
C ALA A 212 -6.25 15.04 -14.92
N ASN A 213 -5.72 14.48 -16.02
CA ASN A 213 -4.75 13.39 -15.95
C ASN A 213 -3.46 13.94 -15.32
N ILE A 214 -2.83 13.15 -14.45
CA ILE A 214 -1.66 13.59 -13.68
C ILE A 214 -0.50 12.70 -14.07
N ASP A 215 0.52 13.31 -14.68
CA ASP A 215 1.82 12.66 -14.78
C ASP A 215 2.67 13.02 -13.56
N VAL A 216 2.93 12.04 -12.69
CA VAL A 216 3.72 12.24 -11.45
C VAL A 216 5.19 12.55 -11.73
N VAL A 217 5.64 12.45 -12.99
CA VAL A 217 6.97 12.84 -13.46
C VAL A 217 7.00 14.22 -14.10
N ALA A 218 5.91 14.65 -14.76
CA ALA A 218 5.87 15.96 -15.43
C ALA A 218 5.16 17.08 -14.63
N THR A 219 4.42 16.74 -13.57
CA THR A 219 3.68 17.74 -12.78
C THR A 219 4.58 18.61 -11.89
N ALA A 220 4.25 19.89 -11.80
CA ALA A 220 4.86 20.86 -10.88
C ALA A 220 4.08 21.04 -9.57
N GLU A 221 2.87 20.46 -9.48
CA GLU A 221 1.98 20.56 -8.33
C GLU A 221 2.43 19.67 -7.17
N ASP A 222 2.18 20.11 -5.94
CA ASP A 222 2.40 19.30 -4.73
C ASP A 222 1.28 18.27 -4.54
N TYR A 223 1.67 17.00 -4.36
CA TYR A 223 0.74 15.92 -4.09
C TYR A 223 1.17 15.07 -2.89
N ILE A 224 0.19 14.35 -2.34
CA ILE A 224 0.36 13.28 -1.38
C ILE A 224 -0.07 11.98 -2.06
N VAL A 225 0.77 10.95 -2.04
CA VAL A 225 0.35 9.58 -2.38
C VAL A 225 0.14 8.82 -1.08
N GLN A 226 -1.11 8.51 -0.78
CA GLN A 226 -1.50 7.77 0.41
C GLN A 226 -1.51 6.26 0.12
N PHE A 227 -0.76 5.48 0.88
CA PHE A 227 -0.62 4.03 0.70
C PHE A 227 -1.38 3.21 1.74
N THR A 228 -1.33 3.62 3.01
CA THR A 228 -2.10 3.02 4.11
C THR A 228 -2.73 4.13 4.95
N ASN A 229 -3.20 3.86 6.18
CA ASN A 229 -3.76 4.90 7.04
C ASN A 229 -2.66 5.80 7.65
N SER A 230 -1.47 5.24 7.87
CA SER A 230 -0.30 5.93 8.43
C SER A 230 0.76 6.25 7.37
N GLU A 231 0.89 5.38 6.36
CA GLU A 231 1.91 5.52 5.32
C GLU A 231 1.44 6.42 4.18
N LYS A 232 2.20 7.50 3.97
CA LYS A 232 2.04 8.44 2.86
C LYS A 232 3.39 8.98 2.43
N ILE A 233 3.50 9.34 1.16
CA ILE A 233 4.60 10.14 0.61
C ILE A 233 4.03 11.51 0.27
N SER A 234 4.69 12.58 0.74
CA SER A 234 4.23 13.95 0.58
C SER A 234 5.35 14.84 0.05
N GLY A 235 5.08 15.63 -0.99
CA GLY A 235 5.98 16.71 -1.40
C GLY A 235 5.89 17.07 -2.88
N SER A 236 6.75 17.99 -3.28
CA SER A 236 6.90 18.41 -4.68
C SER A 236 7.53 17.33 -5.55
N TRP A 237 7.57 17.58 -6.86
CA TRP A 237 8.24 16.78 -7.90
C TRP A 237 9.53 16.06 -7.42
N GLN A 238 10.44 16.70 -6.69
CA GLN A 238 11.69 16.05 -6.23
C GLN A 238 11.48 14.91 -5.22
N VAL A 239 10.41 14.94 -4.42
CA VAL A 239 10.06 13.87 -3.47
C VAL A 239 9.28 12.77 -4.18
N LEU A 240 8.37 13.09 -5.10
CA LEU A 240 7.75 12.10 -6.00
C LEU A 240 8.79 11.44 -6.92
N LYS A 241 9.91 12.12 -7.22
CA LYS A 241 11.08 11.54 -7.89
C LYS A 241 11.81 10.48 -7.06
N SER A 242 11.62 10.43 -5.74
CA SER A 242 12.01 9.25 -4.94
C SER A 242 11.08 8.06 -5.23
N MET A 243 9.78 8.29 -5.46
CA MET A 243 8.91 7.22 -5.97
C MET A 243 9.33 6.80 -7.38
N ARG A 244 9.83 7.73 -8.22
CA ARG A 244 10.49 7.40 -9.49
C ARG A 244 11.73 6.52 -9.28
N SER A 245 12.51 6.61 -8.20
CA SER A 245 13.61 5.63 -8.00
C SER A 245 13.05 4.22 -7.78
N TRP A 246 11.98 4.07 -7.02
CA TRP A 246 11.29 2.78 -6.85
C TRP A 246 10.57 2.29 -8.12
N TRP A 247 9.97 3.19 -8.90
CA TRP A 247 9.29 2.85 -10.15
C TRP A 247 10.25 2.62 -11.33
N ASP A 248 11.38 3.32 -11.41
CA ASP A 248 12.49 3.04 -12.32
C ASP A 248 13.21 1.75 -11.93
N LEU A 249 13.33 1.46 -10.62
CA LEU A 249 13.76 0.14 -10.17
C LEU A 249 12.77 -0.90 -10.73
N ALA A 250 11.45 -0.74 -10.57
CA ALA A 250 10.44 -1.66 -11.09
C ALA A 250 10.35 -1.76 -12.63
N TYR A 251 10.63 -0.68 -13.38
CA TYR A 251 10.53 -0.66 -14.85
C TYR A 251 11.70 -1.34 -15.54
N TRP A 252 12.89 -1.25 -14.93
CA TRP A 252 14.11 -1.94 -15.34
C TRP A 252 14.37 -3.18 -14.49
N LEU A 253 13.40 -3.60 -13.65
CA LEU A 253 13.42 -4.85 -12.93
C LEU A 253 13.17 -5.95 -13.94
N VAL A 254 14.22 -6.69 -14.26
CA VAL A 254 14.10 -7.88 -15.07
C VAL A 254 13.52 -8.99 -14.22
N TRP A 255 13.99 -9.12 -12.96
CA TRP A 255 13.51 -10.11 -12.01
C TRP A 255 13.53 -9.61 -10.57
N TYR A 256 12.61 -10.13 -9.75
CA TYR A 256 12.59 -9.91 -8.31
C TYR A 256 11.90 -11.05 -7.56
N TRP A 257 12.63 -11.69 -6.65
CA TRP A 257 12.09 -12.67 -5.71
C TRP A 257 12.30 -12.16 -4.29
N SER A 258 11.20 -11.93 -3.56
CA SER A 258 11.23 -11.45 -2.17
C SER A 258 11.08 -12.57 -1.13
N PHE A 259 10.63 -13.76 -1.55
CA PHE A 259 10.45 -14.92 -0.68
C PHE A 259 9.52 -14.65 0.53
N ASP A 260 8.50 -13.81 0.35
CA ASP A 260 7.45 -13.55 1.34
C ASP A 260 6.25 -14.51 1.20
N GLU A 261 6.12 -15.16 0.05
CA GLU A 261 4.96 -15.97 -0.36
C GLU A 261 4.83 -17.34 0.32
N TRP A 262 5.90 -17.80 0.97
CA TRP A 262 5.94 -19.04 1.76
C TRP A 262 5.44 -20.31 1.04
N ASN A 263 5.85 -20.48 -0.22
CA ASN A 263 5.28 -21.47 -1.14
C ASN A 263 6.28 -22.61 -1.45
N TRP A 264 6.07 -23.76 -0.80
CA TRP A 264 6.96 -24.93 -0.73
C TRP A 264 7.89 -25.21 -1.91
N SER A 265 7.42 -25.16 -3.17
CA SER A 265 8.21 -25.54 -4.35
C SER A 265 8.41 -24.43 -5.39
N VAL A 266 7.87 -23.22 -5.18
CA VAL A 266 7.92 -22.14 -6.18
C VAL A 266 8.11 -20.79 -5.48
N ALA A 267 9.15 -20.05 -5.88
CA ALA A 267 9.27 -18.63 -5.54
C ALA A 267 8.81 -17.75 -6.73
N PHE A 268 7.96 -16.77 -6.46
CA PHE A 268 7.29 -15.97 -7.48
C PHE A 268 8.13 -14.76 -7.89
N ASP A 269 8.26 -14.55 -9.20
CA ASP A 269 8.87 -13.34 -9.75
C ASP A 269 7.88 -12.18 -9.66
N SER A 270 8.13 -11.28 -8.71
CA SER A 270 7.37 -10.05 -8.46
C SER A 270 7.69 -8.92 -9.47
N SER A 271 8.54 -9.17 -10.47
CA SER A 271 8.74 -8.26 -11.61
C SER A 271 7.58 -8.30 -12.62
N SER A 272 7.72 -7.53 -13.71
CA SER A 272 6.79 -7.61 -14.85
C SER A 272 6.99 -8.84 -15.74
N LYS A 273 7.97 -9.72 -15.46
CA LYS A 273 8.43 -10.76 -16.39
C LYS A 273 8.01 -12.20 -16.05
N TRP A 274 7.49 -12.45 -14.85
CA TRP A 274 6.92 -13.75 -14.43
C TRP A 274 7.89 -14.96 -14.54
N ASN A 275 9.20 -14.74 -14.39
CA ASN A 275 10.21 -15.80 -14.40
C ASN A 275 10.28 -16.51 -13.03
N ASN A 276 9.20 -17.18 -12.64
CA ASN A 276 9.11 -17.88 -11.35
C ASN A 276 10.23 -18.92 -11.21
N TRP A 277 10.79 -19.01 -10.01
CA TRP A 277 11.75 -20.04 -9.63
C TRP A 277 11.03 -21.31 -9.23
N THR A 278 11.55 -22.45 -9.70
CA THR A 278 11.22 -23.75 -9.12
C THR A 278 12.29 -24.11 -8.11
N LEU A 279 11.89 -24.26 -6.85
CA LEU A 279 12.73 -24.77 -5.77
C LEU A 279 12.78 -26.30 -5.91
N LEU A 280 13.98 -26.88 -5.95
CA LEU A 280 14.20 -28.31 -6.11
C LEU A 280 15.20 -28.82 -5.06
N TRP A 281 15.04 -30.10 -4.70
CA TRP A 281 16.09 -30.89 -4.05
C TRP A 281 16.69 -30.29 -2.75
N GLY A 282 15.84 -29.89 -1.79
CA GLY A 282 16.27 -29.51 -0.43
C GLY A 282 16.05 -28.03 -0.05
N ALA A 283 16.10 -27.12 -1.03
CA ALA A 283 15.96 -25.68 -0.79
C ALA A 283 14.62 -25.39 -0.10
N SER A 284 14.67 -24.69 1.05
CA SER A 284 13.53 -24.62 1.97
C SER A 284 13.31 -23.22 2.55
N TRP A 285 12.09 -22.96 3.00
CA TRP A 285 11.68 -21.65 3.51
C TRP A 285 12.14 -21.44 4.95
N THR A 286 12.73 -20.28 5.24
CA THR A 286 13.20 -19.89 6.57
C THR A 286 12.86 -18.44 6.89
N TRP A 287 12.89 -18.08 8.16
CA TRP A 287 12.60 -16.72 8.60
C TRP A 287 13.82 -15.81 8.42
N TRP A 288 13.58 -14.62 7.88
CA TRP A 288 14.53 -13.53 7.78
C TRP A 288 14.32 -12.48 8.89
N LYS A 289 14.80 -11.25 8.68
CA LYS A 289 14.69 -10.13 9.63
C LYS A 289 13.25 -9.64 9.83
N VAL A 290 12.39 -9.75 8.82
CA VAL A 290 11.01 -9.23 8.84
C VAL A 290 10.00 -10.23 8.28
N TRP A 291 10.36 -11.01 7.26
CA TRP A 291 9.48 -12.01 6.63
C TRP A 291 10.25 -13.29 6.26
N GLY A 292 10.08 -13.81 5.05
CA GLY A 292 10.69 -15.06 4.61
C GLY A 292 12.03 -14.90 3.90
N ALA A 293 12.62 -16.04 3.57
CA ALA A 293 13.89 -16.20 2.87
C ALA A 293 14.02 -17.66 2.44
N ILE A 294 14.93 -17.93 1.49
CA ILE A 294 15.30 -19.31 1.15
C ILE A 294 16.58 -19.70 1.89
N TYR A 295 16.50 -20.81 2.60
CA TYR A 295 17.61 -21.52 3.21
C TYR A 295 18.11 -22.62 2.26
N PHE A 296 19.43 -22.67 2.14
CA PHE A 296 20.18 -23.69 1.42
C PHE A 296 21.04 -24.46 2.44
N ASP A 297 20.87 -25.78 2.52
CA ASP A 297 21.74 -26.69 3.26
C ASP A 297 22.85 -27.31 2.38
N TRP A 298 22.76 -27.13 1.07
CA TRP A 298 23.69 -27.56 0.03
C TRP A 298 23.96 -29.08 -0.06
N ALA A 299 23.05 -29.91 0.47
CA ALA A 299 23.06 -31.35 0.21
C ALA A 299 22.78 -31.62 -1.28
N ASP A 300 21.62 -31.20 -1.77
CA ASP A 300 21.17 -31.37 -3.14
C ASP A 300 20.55 -30.10 -3.78
N ASP A 301 20.51 -28.98 -3.04
CA ASP A 301 19.77 -27.77 -3.39
C ASP A 301 20.03 -27.23 -4.79
N ILE A 302 18.95 -27.09 -5.57
CA ILE A 302 18.95 -26.39 -6.85
C ILE A 302 17.75 -25.47 -6.92
N VAL A 303 18.01 -24.23 -7.29
CA VAL A 303 16.98 -23.31 -7.74
C VAL A 303 17.11 -23.18 -9.26
N SER A 304 15.99 -23.37 -9.96
CA SER A 304 15.98 -23.36 -11.41
C SER A 304 14.94 -22.41 -11.96
N ILE A 305 15.32 -21.70 -13.02
CA ILE A 305 14.40 -20.92 -13.85
C ILE A 305 14.30 -21.64 -15.19
N ASN A 306 13.09 -21.78 -15.72
CA ASN A 306 12.93 -22.27 -17.09
C ASN A 306 13.50 -21.24 -18.06
N ASN A 307 14.36 -21.67 -18.99
CA ASN A 307 14.96 -20.78 -19.98
C ASN A 307 13.88 -20.03 -20.77
N SER A 308 14.06 -18.71 -20.93
CA SER A 308 13.12 -17.81 -21.61
C SER A 308 13.90 -16.73 -22.35
N THR A 309 13.32 -16.14 -23.38
CA THR A 309 13.99 -15.04 -24.13
C THR A 309 14.21 -13.78 -23.28
N SER A 310 13.51 -13.64 -22.15
CA SER A 310 13.79 -12.58 -21.17
C SER A 310 15.02 -12.88 -20.29
N LEU A 311 15.44 -14.15 -20.20
CA LEU A 311 16.62 -14.66 -19.47
C LEU A 311 17.91 -14.68 -20.33
N ASN A 312 17.95 -13.92 -21.43
CA ASN A 312 19.17 -13.80 -22.25
C ASN A 312 19.80 -12.39 -22.16
N PRO A 313 20.77 -12.16 -21.25
CA PRO A 313 21.52 -10.92 -21.13
C PRO A 313 22.51 -10.60 -22.25
N TRP A 314 22.67 -11.46 -23.27
CA TRP A 314 23.63 -11.22 -24.36
C TRP A 314 23.50 -9.83 -25.00
N ASN A 315 22.27 -9.30 -25.06
CA ASN A 315 21.97 -7.98 -25.60
C ASN A 315 22.01 -6.84 -24.55
N TRP A 316 22.38 -7.11 -23.31
CA TRP A 316 22.51 -6.09 -22.26
C TRP A 316 23.87 -5.41 -22.36
N ASN A 317 23.85 -4.07 -22.40
CA ASN A 317 25.07 -3.26 -22.27
C ASN A 317 25.39 -2.91 -20.80
N GLU A 318 24.45 -3.19 -19.91
CA GLU A 318 24.46 -2.81 -18.50
C GLU A 318 23.73 -3.85 -17.66
N GLU A 319 24.19 -4.07 -16.43
CA GLU A 319 23.54 -4.95 -15.47
C GLU A 319 23.76 -4.43 -14.04
N SER A 320 22.76 -4.63 -13.18
CA SER A 320 22.96 -4.67 -11.74
C SER A 320 22.25 -5.86 -11.11
N VAL A 321 22.86 -6.42 -10.07
CA VAL A 321 22.30 -7.51 -9.27
C VAL A 321 22.35 -7.10 -7.81
N SER A 322 21.26 -7.28 -7.07
CA SER A 322 21.16 -6.99 -5.64
C SER A 322 20.58 -8.21 -4.93
N PHE A 323 21.14 -8.61 -3.80
CA PHE A 323 20.55 -9.61 -2.92
C PHE A 323 21.06 -9.45 -1.49
N TYR A 324 20.39 -10.13 -0.58
CA TYR A 324 20.86 -10.35 0.78
C TYR A 324 21.34 -11.77 0.97
N VAL A 325 22.33 -11.93 1.83
CA VAL A 325 22.82 -13.26 2.23
C VAL A 325 23.31 -13.25 3.67
N LYS A 326 23.13 -14.39 4.33
CA LYS A 326 23.75 -14.76 5.60
C LYS A 326 24.41 -16.13 5.43
N ARG A 327 25.74 -16.18 5.58
CA ARG A 327 26.49 -17.43 5.71
C ARG A 327 26.26 -18.00 7.11
N LEU A 328 26.07 -19.30 7.28
CA LEU A 328 25.97 -19.93 8.60
C LEU A 328 27.25 -20.69 8.99
N THR A 329 27.82 -21.43 8.03
CA THR A 329 29.00 -22.31 8.22
C THR A 329 30.07 -22.04 7.16
N PHE A 330 31.32 -22.42 7.42
CA PHE A 330 32.42 -22.31 6.46
C PHE A 330 33.40 -23.45 6.69
N ASN A 331 33.76 -24.14 5.61
CA ASN A 331 34.59 -25.34 5.65
C ASN A 331 35.87 -25.13 4.83
N SER A 332 35.77 -24.69 3.56
CA SER A 332 36.83 -24.04 2.76
C SER A 332 36.44 -23.97 1.28
N TRP A 333 36.81 -22.90 0.56
CA TRP A 333 36.51 -22.74 -0.89
C TRP A 333 35.01 -22.80 -1.21
N ASP A 334 34.17 -22.38 -0.26
CA ASP A 334 32.73 -22.51 -0.38
C ASP A 334 32.14 -21.47 -1.33
N SER A 335 31.22 -21.89 -2.20
CA SER A 335 30.47 -20.98 -3.07
C SER A 335 29.08 -20.73 -2.51
N MET A 336 28.72 -19.47 -2.35
CA MET A 336 27.47 -19.06 -1.70
C MET A 336 26.35 -18.74 -2.66
N VAL A 337 26.69 -18.10 -3.78
CA VAL A 337 25.76 -17.59 -4.79
C VAL A 337 26.45 -17.76 -6.12
N SER A 338 25.83 -18.47 -7.05
CA SER A 338 26.39 -18.64 -8.38
C SER A 338 25.30 -18.65 -9.44
N PHE A 339 25.53 -17.84 -10.46
CA PHE A 339 24.73 -17.75 -11.67
C PHE A 339 25.46 -18.54 -12.75
N TYR A 340 24.89 -19.63 -13.25
CA TYR A 340 25.57 -20.58 -14.15
C TYR A 340 24.98 -20.62 -15.56
N TRP A 341 25.82 -21.08 -16.50
CA TRP A 341 25.52 -21.41 -17.89
C TRP A 341 26.33 -22.66 -18.32
N THR A 342 25.67 -23.71 -18.81
CA THR A 342 26.26 -24.95 -19.40
C THR A 342 27.68 -25.34 -18.93
N GLY A 343 27.91 -25.43 -17.62
CA GLY A 343 29.19 -25.87 -17.02
C GLY A 343 30.17 -24.77 -16.56
N THR A 344 29.86 -23.49 -16.81
CA THR A 344 30.64 -22.30 -16.41
C THR A 344 29.77 -21.31 -15.63
N TYR A 345 30.34 -20.54 -14.70
CA TYR A 345 29.63 -19.48 -13.97
C TYR A 345 29.70 -18.15 -14.73
N ILE A 346 28.72 -17.25 -14.53
CA ILE A 346 28.69 -15.86 -14.99
C ILE A 346 29.05 -14.94 -13.82
N HIS A 347 28.36 -15.08 -12.68
CA HIS A 347 28.84 -14.59 -11.39
C HIS A 347 29.03 -15.77 -10.46
N ARG A 348 30.12 -15.78 -9.71
CA ARG A 348 30.35 -16.71 -8.60
C ARG A 348 30.83 -15.93 -7.39
N PHE A 349 30.06 -16.00 -6.32
CA PHE A 349 30.47 -15.60 -4.98
C PHE A 349 31.06 -16.83 -4.30
N GLU A 350 32.32 -16.73 -3.91
CA GLU A 350 33.13 -17.80 -3.35
C GLU A 350 34.10 -17.19 -2.34
N GLU A 351 34.44 -17.94 -1.29
CA GLU A 351 35.35 -17.48 -0.25
C GLU A 351 36.67 -18.25 -0.29
N GLY A 352 37.77 -17.50 -0.41
CA GLY A 352 39.10 -18.07 -0.36
C GLY A 352 39.39 -18.68 1.01
N ALA A 353 40.14 -19.79 1.04
CA ALA A 353 40.48 -20.46 2.29
C ALA A 353 41.09 -19.49 3.33
N THR A 354 40.67 -19.65 4.60
CA THR A 354 41.18 -19.04 5.84
C THR A 354 41.11 -17.51 6.04
N ASP A 355 40.79 -16.70 5.01
CA ASP A 355 41.02 -15.24 5.08
C ASP A 355 39.77 -14.37 5.38
N ASN A 356 38.58 -14.94 5.64
CA ASN A 356 37.31 -14.20 5.76
C ASN A 356 37.08 -13.24 4.58
N LYS A 357 37.44 -13.71 3.37
CA LYS A 357 37.58 -12.91 2.17
C LYS A 357 36.69 -13.44 1.06
N LEU A 358 35.63 -12.71 0.80
CA LEU A 358 34.74 -12.96 -0.32
C LEU A 358 35.39 -12.52 -1.62
N VAL A 359 35.34 -13.40 -2.61
CA VAL A 359 35.70 -13.18 -4.00
C VAL A 359 34.42 -13.25 -4.82
N LEU A 360 34.15 -12.17 -5.54
CA LEU A 360 33.17 -12.15 -6.62
C LEU A 360 33.93 -12.34 -7.94
N TYR A 361 33.81 -13.52 -8.52
CA TYR A 361 34.25 -13.79 -9.88
C TYR A 361 33.15 -13.36 -10.85
N LEU A 362 33.49 -12.52 -11.83
CA LEU A 362 32.64 -12.17 -12.96
C LEU A 362 33.30 -12.70 -14.23
N ASN A 363 32.59 -13.59 -14.93
CA ASN A 363 33.00 -14.21 -16.18
C ASN A 363 32.06 -13.68 -17.29
N ASN A 364 32.62 -13.40 -18.47
CA ASN A 364 31.85 -12.90 -19.62
C ASN A 364 31.71 -13.90 -20.79
N GLY A 365 32.30 -15.09 -20.69
CA GLY A 365 32.45 -16.11 -21.73
C GLY A 365 33.91 -16.29 -22.17
N ALA A 366 34.69 -15.21 -22.21
CA ALA A 366 36.08 -15.22 -22.69
C ALA A 366 37.13 -14.86 -21.61
N ASN A 367 36.76 -14.08 -20.60
CA ASN A 367 37.65 -13.56 -19.56
C ASN A 367 36.98 -13.57 -18.18
N ASN A 368 37.80 -13.63 -17.14
CA ASN A 368 37.39 -13.52 -15.73
C ASN A 368 37.96 -12.23 -15.12
N ILE A 369 37.16 -11.52 -14.34
CA ILE A 369 37.64 -10.50 -13.39
C ILE A 369 37.18 -10.83 -11.97
N ASN A 370 37.96 -10.40 -10.99
CA ASN A 370 37.69 -10.66 -9.59
C ASN A 370 37.52 -9.33 -8.83
N LEU A 371 36.44 -9.23 -8.06
CA LEU A 371 36.18 -8.17 -7.09
C LEU A 371 36.25 -8.76 -5.69
N TYR A 372 36.74 -7.99 -4.72
CA TYR A 372 37.05 -8.50 -3.39
C TYR A 372 36.32 -7.75 -2.26
N TYR A 373 35.94 -8.49 -1.23
CA TYR A 373 35.50 -7.93 0.05
C TYR A 373 36.17 -8.66 1.22
N ASN A 374 36.87 -7.89 2.07
CA ASN A 374 37.52 -8.40 3.27
C ASN A 374 36.57 -8.25 4.47
N ASN A 375 36.68 -9.12 5.47
CA ASN A 375 35.80 -9.19 6.65
C ASN A 375 34.37 -9.65 6.31
N PHE A 376 34.27 -10.64 5.43
CA PHE A 376 33.07 -11.44 5.29
C PHE A 376 33.05 -12.49 6.40
N LEU A 377 32.07 -12.44 7.30
CA LEU A 377 32.02 -13.23 8.54
C LEU A 377 30.82 -14.18 8.53
N SER A 378 30.93 -15.30 9.23
CA SER A 378 29.83 -16.25 9.42
C SER A 378 28.80 -15.71 10.42
N ASN A 379 27.53 -16.11 10.23
CA ASN A 379 26.34 -15.65 10.93
C ASN A 379 26.02 -14.14 10.85
N GLU A 380 26.74 -13.38 10.04
CA GLU A 380 26.46 -11.97 9.78
C GLU A 380 25.60 -11.74 8.52
N TYR A 381 24.86 -10.64 8.54
CA TYR A 381 23.94 -10.25 7.47
C TYR A 381 24.58 -9.26 6.51
N TYR A 382 24.64 -9.61 5.22
CA TYR A 382 25.20 -8.75 4.19
C TYR A 382 24.19 -8.47 3.08
N ASN A 383 24.13 -7.22 2.64
CA ASN A 383 23.59 -6.85 1.34
C ASN A 383 24.74 -6.75 0.33
N PHE A 384 24.60 -7.41 -0.81
CA PHE A 384 25.52 -7.32 -1.94
C PHE A 384 24.83 -6.67 -3.13
N ILE A 385 25.50 -5.70 -3.75
CA ILE A 385 25.08 -5.11 -5.01
C ILE A 385 26.25 -5.09 -5.99
N ILE A 386 26.04 -5.67 -7.16
CA ILE A 386 26.93 -5.59 -8.31
C ILE A 386 26.33 -4.55 -9.26
N THR A 387 27.16 -3.68 -9.83
CA THR A 387 26.78 -2.86 -11.00
C THR A 387 27.88 -2.91 -12.05
N ARG A 388 27.55 -3.12 -13.33
CA ARG A 388 28.55 -3.23 -14.41
C ARG A 388 27.97 -2.77 -15.77
N ARG A 389 28.83 -2.19 -16.61
CA ARG A 389 28.51 -1.64 -17.94
C ARG A 389 29.64 -1.89 -18.94
N ASN A 390 29.31 -2.12 -20.21
CA ASN A 390 30.27 -2.19 -21.32
C ASN A 390 31.18 -0.95 -21.37
N ASN A 391 32.49 -1.16 -21.44
CA ASN A 391 33.54 -0.13 -21.44
C ASN A 391 33.56 0.81 -20.21
N ASP A 392 33.04 0.38 -19.06
CA ASP A 392 33.01 1.12 -17.79
C ASP A 392 33.50 0.20 -16.64
N MET A 393 33.35 0.63 -15.40
CA MET A 393 33.74 -0.11 -14.21
C MET A 393 32.65 -1.09 -13.77
N ALA A 394 33.02 -2.36 -13.57
CA ALA A 394 32.31 -3.25 -12.67
C ALA A 394 32.59 -2.83 -11.21
N LYS A 395 31.55 -2.75 -10.39
CA LYS A 395 31.61 -2.26 -9.00
C LYS A 395 30.90 -3.23 -8.07
N LEU A 396 31.52 -3.49 -6.91
CA LEU A 396 30.94 -4.25 -5.82
C LEU A 396 30.61 -3.29 -4.67
N TYR A 397 29.36 -3.28 -4.24
CA TYR A 397 28.91 -2.63 -3.02
C TYR A 397 28.55 -3.70 -1.99
N VAL A 398 28.95 -3.48 -0.74
CA VAL A 398 28.62 -4.33 0.40
C VAL A 398 28.08 -3.45 1.51
N ASN A 399 26.91 -3.81 2.04
CA ASN A 399 26.20 -3.01 3.04
C ASN A 399 26.13 -1.53 2.61
N TRP A 400 25.70 -1.31 1.35
CA TRP A 400 25.45 0.00 0.73
C TRP A 400 26.67 0.87 0.45
N LYS A 401 27.89 0.36 0.70
CA LYS A 401 29.15 1.07 0.45
C LYS A 401 29.92 0.40 -0.68
N LEU A 402 30.49 1.20 -1.59
CA LEU A 402 31.42 0.70 -2.61
C LEU A 402 32.68 0.13 -1.92
N VAL A 403 33.05 -1.10 -2.22
CA VAL A 403 34.23 -1.76 -1.60
C VAL A 403 35.35 -2.08 -2.60
N ASP A 404 35.01 -2.41 -3.86
CA ASP A 404 35.99 -2.66 -4.93
C ASP A 404 35.39 -2.31 -6.30
N SER A 405 36.25 -2.04 -7.28
CA SER A 405 35.85 -1.82 -8.66
C SER A 405 36.97 -2.15 -9.64
N LYS A 406 36.61 -2.68 -10.82
CA LYS A 406 37.53 -3.04 -11.91
C LYS A 406 37.00 -2.56 -13.25
N GLN A 407 37.88 -2.12 -14.13
CA GLN A 407 37.52 -1.82 -15.51
C GLN A 407 37.06 -3.10 -16.22
N ILE A 408 35.96 -3.02 -16.96
CA ILE A 408 35.57 -4.02 -17.95
C ILE A 408 35.44 -3.37 -19.33
N TRP A 409 35.59 -4.19 -20.36
CA TRP A 409 35.43 -3.78 -21.75
C TRP A 409 34.13 -4.38 -22.30
N THR A 410 34.05 -5.70 -22.20
CA THR A 410 32.88 -6.49 -22.62
C THR A 410 32.24 -7.11 -21.38
N LEU A 411 30.97 -6.79 -21.16
CA LEU A 411 30.11 -7.35 -20.12
C LEU A 411 29.91 -8.86 -20.34
N PHE A 412 29.77 -9.23 -21.63
CA PHE A 412 29.12 -10.43 -22.12
C PHE A 412 29.60 -10.77 -23.55
N SER A 413 30.04 -12.02 -23.83
CA SER A 413 30.71 -12.41 -25.11
C SER A 413 30.06 -13.52 -25.95
N ASP A 414 28.96 -14.17 -25.53
CA ASP A 414 28.29 -15.26 -26.27
C ASP A 414 26.76 -15.16 -26.28
N SER A 415 26.09 -15.77 -27.27
CA SER A 415 24.68 -15.48 -27.60
C SER A 415 23.59 -16.34 -26.97
N ASP A 416 23.90 -17.52 -26.43
CA ASP A 416 22.90 -18.55 -26.10
C ASP A 416 22.85 -18.88 -24.60
N TRP A 417 22.24 -18.00 -23.81
CA TRP A 417 22.30 -18.08 -22.35
C TRP A 417 21.00 -18.54 -21.70
N SER A 418 21.13 -19.54 -20.82
CA SER A 418 20.12 -19.98 -19.86
C SER A 418 20.62 -19.65 -18.47
N TRP A 419 19.81 -18.97 -17.66
CA TRP A 419 20.18 -18.62 -16.29
C TRP A 419 19.79 -19.71 -15.29
N TYR A 420 20.80 -20.36 -14.73
CA TYR A 420 20.65 -21.14 -13.51
C TYR A 420 21.11 -20.30 -12.33
N VAL A 421 20.30 -20.25 -11.28
CA VAL A 421 20.49 -19.35 -10.15
C VAL A 421 20.59 -20.25 -8.94
N TRP A 422 21.81 -20.49 -8.44
CA TRP A 422 22.22 -21.61 -7.58
C TRP A 422 22.18 -23.01 -8.25
N TRP A 423 23.38 -23.50 -8.63
CA TRP A 423 23.62 -24.88 -9.07
C TRP A 423 24.86 -25.46 -8.38
N ARG A 424 24.74 -26.67 -7.80
CA ARG A 424 25.90 -27.43 -7.35
C ARG A 424 26.60 -28.08 -8.54
N LYS A 425 27.82 -27.67 -8.84
CA LYS A 425 28.70 -28.46 -9.73
C LYS A 425 29.00 -29.79 -9.05
N THR A 426 28.54 -30.89 -9.64
CA THR A 426 28.66 -32.22 -9.06
C THR A 426 30.12 -32.58 -8.79
N GLY A 427 30.45 -32.95 -7.55
CA GLY A 427 31.75 -33.56 -7.20
C GLY A 427 32.77 -32.68 -6.46
N ILE A 428 32.44 -31.47 -6.01
CA ILE A 428 33.35 -30.65 -5.17
C ILE A 428 32.75 -30.40 -3.77
N ALA A 429 33.63 -30.27 -2.77
CA ALA A 429 33.32 -30.11 -1.35
C ALA A 429 33.13 -28.64 -0.93
N GLU A 430 32.45 -27.85 -1.76
CA GLU A 430 32.35 -26.38 -1.70
C GLU A 430 30.95 -25.93 -1.21
N ALA A 431 30.46 -26.53 -0.13
CA ALA A 431 29.08 -26.41 0.35
C ALA A 431 29.00 -25.64 1.69
N THR A 432 28.32 -24.49 1.68
CA THR A 432 28.13 -23.62 2.85
C THR A 432 26.65 -23.33 3.08
N ASN A 433 26.16 -23.64 4.27
CA ASN A 433 24.77 -23.39 4.63
C ASN A 433 24.51 -21.87 4.60
N SER A 434 23.55 -21.44 3.78
CA SER A 434 23.31 -20.01 3.52
C SER A 434 21.83 -19.69 3.49
N ILE A 435 21.46 -18.53 4.01
CA ILE A 435 20.11 -17.95 3.88
C ILE A 435 20.21 -16.77 2.92
N ILE A 436 19.35 -16.72 1.92
CA ILE A 436 19.30 -15.63 0.93
C ILE A 436 17.96 -14.93 1.00
N ASP A 437 17.95 -13.65 0.66
CA ASP A 437 16.72 -12.87 0.60
C ASP A 437 16.78 -11.78 -0.48
N GLU A 438 15.63 -11.26 -0.87
CA GLU A 438 15.49 -9.95 -1.53
C GLU A 438 16.26 -9.81 -2.87
N VAL A 439 16.26 -10.89 -3.66
CA VAL A 439 17.05 -11.05 -4.90
C VAL A 439 16.41 -10.26 -6.06
N ARG A 440 17.15 -9.29 -6.61
CA ARG A 440 16.71 -8.37 -7.68
C ARG A 440 17.76 -8.25 -8.77
N ILE A 441 17.31 -8.24 -10.04
CA ILE A 441 18.18 -8.12 -11.21
C ILE A 441 17.64 -7.05 -12.17
N TYR A 442 18.55 -6.22 -12.67
CA TYR A 442 18.29 -5.06 -13.52
C TYR A 442 19.16 -5.11 -14.77
N ASN A 443 18.60 -4.81 -15.94
CA ASN A 443 19.34 -4.63 -17.20
C ASN A 443 19.88 -3.19 -17.37
N ARG A 444 20.31 -2.58 -16.25
CA ARG A 444 20.91 -1.24 -16.17
C ARG A 444 21.87 -1.12 -14.99
N VAL A 445 22.74 -0.13 -15.00
CA VAL A 445 23.54 0.28 -13.84
C VAL A 445 22.68 1.06 -12.84
N LEU A 446 22.69 0.64 -11.57
CA LEU A 446 22.14 1.44 -10.47
C LEU A 446 23.09 2.58 -10.08
N THR A 447 22.52 3.75 -9.86
CA THR A 447 23.24 4.91 -9.30
C THR A 447 23.42 4.79 -7.79
N ALA A 448 24.39 5.49 -7.21
CA ALA A 448 24.61 5.50 -5.77
C ALA A 448 23.38 5.99 -4.96
N SER A 449 22.56 6.88 -5.55
CA SER A 449 21.27 7.31 -4.99
C SER A 449 20.21 6.21 -4.98
N GLU A 450 20.21 5.33 -5.98
CA GLU A 450 19.26 4.21 -6.08
C GLU A 450 19.67 3.05 -5.17
N VAL A 451 20.98 2.80 -5.05
CA VAL A 451 21.55 1.94 -4.00
C VAL A 451 21.12 2.42 -2.60
N SER A 452 21.17 3.72 -2.34
CA SER A 452 20.67 4.30 -1.07
C SER A 452 19.13 4.26 -0.94
N SER A 453 18.39 4.21 -2.05
CA SER A 453 16.93 4.02 -2.02
C SER A 453 16.58 2.59 -1.64
N LEU A 454 17.26 1.60 -2.20
CA LEU A 454 17.13 0.17 -1.85
C LEU A 454 17.45 -0.09 -0.36
N TYR A 455 18.37 0.67 0.26
CA TYR A 455 18.60 0.58 1.70
C TYR A 455 17.37 0.96 2.54
N ASN A 456 16.59 1.93 2.08
CA ASN A 456 15.40 2.39 2.80
C ASN A 456 14.16 1.54 2.47
N SER A 457 14.21 0.68 1.44
CA SER A 457 13.11 -0.24 1.11
C SER A 457 13.07 -1.49 1.96
N SER A 458 14.21 -1.88 2.52
CA SER A 458 14.45 -3.17 3.19
C SER A 458 14.81 -3.00 4.68
N LYS A 459 14.19 -2.01 5.32
CA LYS A 459 14.29 -1.67 6.75
C LYS A 459 13.06 -2.12 7.52
#